data_AF-A0A520K2F3-F1
#
_entry.id   AF-A0A520K2F3-F1
#
_cell.length_a   1.000
_cell.length_b   1.000
_cell.length_c   1.000
_cell.angle_alpha   90.00
_cell.angle_beta   90.00
_cell.angle_gamma   90.00
#
_symmetry.space_group_name_H-M   'P 1'
#
loop_
_entity.id
_entity.type
_entity.pdbx_description
1 polymer ?
#
loop_
_entity_poly.entity_id
_entity_poly.type
_entity_poly.pdbx_seq_one_letter_code
_entity_poly.pdbx_strand_id
1 'polypeptide(L)'
;MKIERRIVIEIVVILLAIKIFAFTLTLLVGLGLHQPGDIISRWNRWDAPHYVEIAKNGYTNVREASYLIVFMPLFPLVIRLLTALSGNYEISALLISNSASLLAGIFLYKLARIDYAHSTALKSLLYFALFPTSYFLIAGYTEGLFLCLTISCFYYARQEKWLPAGLLGMFASATRITGLVLIPSVLYEYFSAESKSKSRSIKDIVFICMISFGFLSYLIVNSIVFGNAFMFLELQREHWSKYLAPPWEGLLSALWIILWHDPVEKVLVGGAEIIFSVFGLACIIYASFTKFRFSYTIYMILTWLTVASTRFWLSMPRYTLSIFPIFTILALVSDKREELHYLLMMTFLFLFSILLVLFTQGYWAF
;
A
#
# COMPACT_ATOMS: atom_id res chain seq x y z
N MET A 1 6.75 -24.71 0.85
CA MET A 1 8.19 -24.45 0.71
C MET A 1 8.74 -23.90 2.02
N LYS A 2 9.62 -24.65 2.71
CA LYS A 2 10.36 -24.12 3.87
C LYS A 2 11.50 -23.27 3.32
N ILE A 3 11.53 -21.98 3.67
CA ILE A 3 12.66 -21.11 3.31
C ILE A 3 13.72 -21.29 4.38
N GLU A 4 14.98 -21.38 3.96
CA GLU A 4 16.11 -21.49 4.88
C GLU A 4 16.16 -20.29 5.82
N ARG A 5 16.43 -20.56 7.10
CA ARG A 5 16.52 -19.53 8.14
C ARG A 5 17.49 -18.41 7.75
N ARG A 6 18.58 -18.76 7.07
CA ARG A 6 19.60 -17.82 6.58
C ARG A 6 19.00 -16.77 5.63
N ILE A 7 18.16 -17.17 4.69
CA ILE A 7 17.50 -16.28 3.73
C ILE A 7 16.53 -15.33 4.44
N VAL A 8 15.79 -15.82 5.43
CA VAL A 8 14.89 -14.95 6.21
C VAL A 8 15.69 -13.88 6.96
N ILE A 9 16.83 -14.25 7.54
CA ILE A 9 17.73 -13.30 8.20
C ILE A 9 18.25 -12.26 7.21
N GLU A 10 18.69 -12.68 6.03
CA GLU A 10 19.15 -11.77 4.96
C GLU A 10 18.07 -10.74 4.57
N ILE A 11 16.85 -11.21 4.32
CA ILE A 11 15.70 -10.35 3.99
C ILE A 11 15.44 -9.33 5.11
N VAL A 12 15.44 -9.79 6.36
CA VAL A 12 15.24 -8.93 7.53
C VAL A 12 16.34 -7.89 7.63
N VAL A 13 17.60 -8.26 7.45
CA VAL A 13 18.74 -7.34 7.49
C VAL A 13 18.62 -6.27 6.40
N ILE A 14 18.28 -6.65 5.17
CA ILE A 14 18.08 -5.70 4.06
C ILE A 14 16.99 -4.68 4.40
N LEU A 15 15.82 -5.15 4.86
CA LEU A 15 14.69 -4.27 5.19
C LEU A 15 14.99 -3.37 6.39
N LEU A 16 15.70 -3.88 7.40
CA LEU A 16 16.13 -3.08 8.55
C LEU A 16 17.18 -2.04 8.15
N ALA A 17 18.12 -2.37 7.26
CA ALA A 17 19.12 -1.43 6.78
C ALA A 17 18.48 -0.22 6.09
N ILE A 18 17.46 -0.44 5.25
CA ILE A 18 16.73 0.65 4.56
C ILE A 18 15.96 1.53 5.56
N LYS A 19 15.36 0.93 6.59
CA LYS A 19 14.68 1.68 7.66
C LYS A 19 15.67 2.51 8.48
N ILE A 20 16.79 1.92 8.88
CA ILE A 20 17.87 2.61 9.60
C ILE A 20 18.39 3.77 8.76
N PHE A 21 18.64 3.55 7.46
CA PHE A 21 19.01 4.61 6.53
C PHE A 21 17.97 5.74 6.51
N ALA A 22 16.68 5.41 6.41
CA ALA A 22 15.61 6.41 6.38
C ALA A 22 15.57 7.25 7.67
N PHE A 23 15.56 6.63 8.84
CA PHE A 23 15.58 7.35 10.13
C PHE A 23 16.86 8.18 10.31
N THR A 24 18.01 7.65 9.89
CA THR A 24 19.29 8.35 9.97
C THR A 24 19.30 9.57 9.06
N LEU A 25 18.83 9.43 7.82
CA LEU A 25 18.73 10.54 6.87
C LEU A 25 17.79 11.64 7.40
N THR A 26 16.62 11.26 7.94
CA THR A 26 15.69 12.20 8.58
C THR A 26 16.36 12.97 9.72
N LEU A 27 17.11 12.28 10.58
CA LEU A 27 17.83 12.90 11.70
C LEU A 27 18.92 13.87 11.21
N LEU A 28 19.77 13.43 10.27
CA LEU A 28 20.87 14.22 9.75
C LEU A 28 20.39 15.51 9.06
N VAL A 29 19.33 15.41 8.25
CA VAL A 29 18.74 16.60 7.60
C VAL A 29 18.10 17.52 8.63
N GLY A 30 17.39 16.98 9.62
CA GLY A 30 16.80 17.79 10.69
C GLY A 30 17.85 18.57 11.49
N LEU A 31 18.99 17.94 11.80
CA LEU A 31 20.14 18.58 12.46
C LEU A 31 20.77 19.66 11.56
N GLY A 32 20.99 19.36 10.28
CA GLY A 32 21.60 20.28 9.33
C GLY A 32 20.77 21.52 9.04
N LEU A 33 19.44 21.42 9.15
CA LEU A 33 18.51 22.55 8.97
C LEU A 33 18.25 23.34 10.26
N HIS A 34 18.93 23.02 11.36
CA HIS A 34 18.68 23.62 12.69
C HIS A 34 17.20 23.63 13.09
N GLN A 35 16.48 22.57 12.75
CA GLN A 35 15.11 22.33 13.16
C GLN A 35 15.08 21.20 14.21
N PRO A 36 15.50 21.47 15.46
CA PRO A 36 15.44 20.50 16.54
C PRO A 36 13.96 20.22 16.82
N GLY A 37 13.49 19.08 16.34
CA GLY A 37 12.13 18.59 16.55
C GLY A 37 12.19 17.10 16.83
N ASP A 38 11.22 16.62 17.60
CA ASP A 38 11.10 15.20 17.90
C ASP A 38 11.02 14.37 16.61
N ILE A 39 11.87 13.35 16.50
CA ILE A 39 11.95 12.50 15.31
C ILE A 39 10.61 11.83 15.02
N ILE A 40 9.83 11.48 16.05
CA ILE A 40 8.53 10.84 15.90
C ILE A 40 7.54 11.81 15.23
N SER A 41 7.56 13.08 15.61
CA SER A 41 6.69 14.11 15.03
C SER A 41 6.92 14.32 13.52
N ARG A 42 8.15 14.08 13.04
CA ARG A 42 8.49 14.17 11.61
C ARG A 42 7.83 13.08 10.76
N TRP A 43 7.46 11.96 11.38
CA TRP A 43 6.73 10.87 10.73
C TRP A 43 5.21 10.95 10.93
N ASN A 44 4.74 11.88 11.76
CA ASN A 44 3.32 12.10 12.02
C ASN A 44 2.78 13.27 11.17
N ARG A 45 2.69 13.05 9.85
CA ARG A 45 2.28 14.06 8.87
C ARG A 45 1.09 13.59 8.03
N TRP A 46 0.33 14.55 7.46
CA TRP A 46 -0.86 14.34 6.62
C TRP A 46 -1.86 13.32 7.18
N ASP A 47 -1.88 12.09 6.67
CA ASP A 47 -2.85 11.08 7.10
C ASP A 47 -2.52 10.47 8.47
N ALA A 48 -1.25 10.46 8.89
CA ALA A 48 -0.85 9.83 10.16
C ALA A 48 -1.58 10.42 11.38
N PRO A 49 -1.68 11.76 11.53
CA PRO A 49 -2.46 12.38 12.60
C PRO A 49 -3.93 11.93 12.61
N HIS A 50 -4.55 11.74 11.43
CA HIS A 50 -5.94 11.28 11.34
C HIS A 50 -6.12 9.85 11.89
N TYR A 51 -5.21 8.92 11.55
CA TYR A 51 -5.26 7.57 12.11
C TYR A 51 -5.05 7.56 13.63
N VAL A 52 -4.14 8.40 14.12
CA VAL A 52 -3.87 8.56 15.55
C VAL A 52 -5.07 9.16 16.29
N GLU A 53 -5.74 10.15 15.69
CA GLU A 53 -6.93 10.80 16.25
C GLU A 53 -8.10 9.82 16.39
N ILE A 54 -8.37 9.02 15.35
CA ILE A 54 -9.39 7.96 15.42
C ILE A 54 -9.00 6.91 16.46
N ALA A 55 -7.72 6.57 16.57
CA ALA A 55 -7.24 5.62 17.57
C ALA A 55 -7.46 6.15 19.00
N LYS A 56 -7.25 7.45 19.25
CA LYS A 56 -7.47 8.12 20.53
C LYS A 56 -8.95 8.25 20.87
N ASN A 57 -9.71 8.87 19.99
CA ASN A 57 -11.05 9.38 20.29
C ASN A 57 -12.20 8.58 19.64
N GLY A 58 -11.87 7.71 18.69
CA GLY A 58 -12.86 6.96 17.91
C GLY A 58 -13.50 7.81 16.82
N TYR A 59 -14.49 7.25 16.14
CA TYR A 59 -15.28 7.97 15.16
C TYR A 59 -16.36 8.81 15.84
N THR A 60 -16.61 10.02 15.32
CA THR A 60 -17.63 10.94 15.80
C THR A 60 -18.33 11.60 14.63
N ASN A 61 -19.50 12.18 14.86
CA ASN A 61 -20.26 12.98 13.90
C ASN A 61 -20.20 14.49 14.20
N VAL A 62 -19.27 14.91 15.07
CA VAL A 62 -19.20 16.28 15.59
C VAL A 62 -18.03 17.06 14.97
N ARG A 63 -18.34 18.26 14.43
CA ARG A 63 -17.37 19.24 13.90
C ARG A 63 -16.39 18.61 12.89
N GLU A 64 -15.16 19.12 12.82
CA GLU A 64 -14.13 18.67 11.88
C GLU A 64 -13.74 17.19 12.05
N ALA A 65 -13.92 16.61 13.24
CA ALA A 65 -13.64 15.20 13.46
C ALA A 65 -14.63 14.26 12.74
N SER A 66 -15.78 14.78 12.26
CA SER A 66 -16.72 14.01 11.43
C SER A 66 -16.10 13.56 10.11
N TYR A 67 -15.19 14.35 9.54
CA TYR A 67 -14.53 14.05 8.28
C TYR A 67 -13.63 12.81 8.37
N LEU A 68 -13.23 12.40 9.57
CA LEU A 68 -12.37 11.24 9.78
C LEU A 68 -13.05 9.90 9.46
N ILE A 69 -14.38 9.89 9.28
CA ILE A 69 -15.11 8.68 8.86
C ILE A 69 -14.63 8.14 7.52
N VAL A 70 -13.94 8.93 6.68
CA VAL A 70 -13.39 8.48 5.39
C VAL A 70 -12.21 7.50 5.53
N PHE A 71 -11.60 7.43 6.72
CA PHE A 71 -10.51 6.50 7.00
C PHE A 71 -11.05 5.18 7.55
N MET A 72 -10.53 4.06 7.03
CA MET A 72 -11.01 2.72 7.40
C MET A 72 -10.52 2.26 8.78
N PRO A 73 -11.26 1.36 9.47
CA PRO A 73 -11.17 1.21 10.91
C PRO A 73 -10.03 0.32 11.40
N LEU A 74 -9.51 -0.60 10.57
CA LEU A 74 -8.59 -1.61 11.09
C LEU A 74 -7.27 -1.01 11.61
N PHE A 75 -6.68 -0.06 10.89
CA PHE A 75 -5.40 0.51 11.30
C PHE A 75 -5.51 1.35 12.59
N PRO A 76 -6.47 2.30 12.73
CA PRO A 76 -6.76 2.95 14.02
C PRO A 76 -7.05 1.99 15.16
N LEU A 77 -7.81 0.91 14.91
CA LEU A 77 -8.12 -0.10 15.92
C LEU A 77 -6.84 -0.78 16.42
N VAL A 78 -5.96 -1.21 15.51
CA VAL A 78 -4.71 -1.87 15.88
C VAL A 78 -3.75 -0.91 16.58
N ILE A 79 -3.73 0.38 16.20
CA ILE A 79 -3.02 1.43 16.94
C ILE A 79 -3.54 1.48 18.38
N ARG A 80 -4.86 1.61 18.58
CA ARG A 80 -5.46 1.68 19.92
C ARG A 80 -5.08 0.48 20.79
N LEU A 81 -5.16 -0.73 20.22
CA LEU A 81 -4.81 -1.96 20.93
C LEU A 81 -3.33 -2.03 21.30
N LEU A 82 -2.43 -1.64 20.40
CA LEU A 82 -0.98 -1.66 20.68
C LEU A 82 -0.58 -0.54 21.65
N THR A 83 -1.28 0.59 21.64
CA THR A 83 -1.02 1.70 22.57
C THR A 83 -1.26 1.32 24.02
N ALA A 84 -2.16 0.37 24.30
CA ALA A 84 -2.32 -0.18 25.64
C ALA A 84 -1.03 -0.81 26.20
N LEU A 85 -0.08 -1.19 25.33
CA LEU A 85 1.23 -1.73 25.70
C LEU A 85 2.36 -0.70 25.53
N SER A 86 2.35 0.11 24.48
CA SER A 86 3.44 1.05 24.17
C SER A 86 3.34 2.39 24.93
N GLY A 87 2.14 2.76 25.39
CA GLY A 87 1.87 4.05 26.04
C GLY A 87 1.83 5.27 25.11
N ASN A 88 2.06 5.10 23.80
CA ASN A 88 2.08 6.22 22.85
C ASN A 88 1.50 5.82 21.48
N TYR A 89 0.56 6.63 20.97
CA TYR A 89 -0.18 6.33 19.74
C TYR A 89 0.67 6.48 18.47
N GLU A 90 1.53 7.49 18.41
CA GLU A 90 2.40 7.74 17.26
C GLU A 90 3.46 6.63 17.14
N ILE A 91 4.05 6.20 18.25
CA ILE A 91 4.98 5.06 18.33
C ILE A 91 4.26 3.78 17.93
N SER A 92 3.04 3.53 18.42
CA SER A 92 2.24 2.38 18.01
C SER A 92 2.04 2.33 16.50
N ALA A 93 1.66 3.46 15.88
CA ALA A 93 1.47 3.56 14.43
C ALA A 93 2.75 3.21 13.66
N LEU A 94 3.90 3.73 14.11
CA LEU A 94 5.21 3.41 13.53
C LEU A 94 5.57 1.93 13.70
N LEU A 95 5.38 1.36 14.89
CA LEU A 95 5.69 -0.05 15.17
C LEU A 95 4.85 -0.99 14.30
N ILE A 96 3.56 -0.69 14.13
CA ILE A 96 2.64 -1.48 13.29
C ILE A 96 3.10 -1.41 11.84
N SER A 97 3.27 -0.20 11.29
CA SER A 97 3.68 -0.02 9.89
C SER A 97 5.01 -0.71 9.61
N ASN A 98 5.99 -0.54 10.50
CA ASN A 98 7.33 -1.11 10.33
C ASN A 98 7.38 -2.62 10.48
N SER A 99 6.65 -3.19 11.43
CA SER A 99 6.60 -4.64 11.61
C SER A 99 5.83 -5.30 10.48
N ALA A 100 4.72 -4.69 10.06
CA ALA A 100 3.91 -5.20 8.96
C ALA A 100 4.65 -5.12 7.61
N SER A 101 5.35 -4.02 7.32
CA SER A 101 6.11 -3.91 6.07
C SER A 101 7.31 -4.88 6.00
N LEU A 102 7.90 -5.22 7.15
CA LEU A 102 8.91 -6.27 7.23
C LEU A 102 8.31 -7.65 6.87
N LEU A 103 7.14 -7.98 7.45
CA LEU A 103 6.42 -9.19 7.11
C LEU A 103 5.96 -9.20 5.65
N ALA A 104 5.50 -8.07 5.12
CA ALA A 104 5.13 -7.90 3.72
C ALA A 104 6.29 -8.24 2.79
N GLY A 105 7.51 -7.75 3.06
CA GLY A 105 8.70 -8.09 2.30
C GLY A 105 9.05 -9.58 2.36
N ILE A 106 8.94 -10.21 3.54
CA ILE A 106 9.12 -11.66 3.67
C ILE A 106 8.11 -12.42 2.80
N PHE A 107 6.82 -12.09 2.90
CA PHE A 107 5.77 -12.75 2.11
C PHE A 107 5.90 -12.46 0.61
N LEU A 108 6.35 -11.27 0.21
CA LEU A 108 6.62 -10.93 -1.19
C LEU A 108 7.69 -11.84 -1.76
N TYR A 109 8.79 -12.00 -1.02
CA TYR A 109 9.84 -12.94 -1.38
C TYR A 109 9.29 -14.38 -1.45
N LYS A 110 8.52 -14.83 -0.45
CA LYS A 110 7.94 -16.19 -0.46
C LYS A 110 7.03 -16.42 -1.66
N LEU A 111 6.22 -15.42 -2.00
CA LEU A 111 5.27 -15.45 -3.11
C LEU A 111 5.99 -15.48 -4.45
N ALA A 112 7.00 -14.61 -4.65
CA ALA A 112 7.80 -14.60 -5.86
C ALA A 112 8.56 -15.91 -6.06
N ARG A 113 9.07 -16.53 -4.98
CA ARG A 113 9.76 -17.83 -5.01
C ARG A 113 8.88 -19.02 -5.42
N ILE A 114 7.56 -18.86 -5.48
CA ILE A 114 6.67 -19.91 -6.01
C ILE A 114 6.91 -20.09 -7.50
N ASP A 115 7.08 -18.99 -8.25
CA ASP A 115 7.15 -19.00 -9.72
C ASP A 115 8.55 -18.68 -10.26
N TYR A 116 9.40 -18.03 -9.46
CA TYR A 116 10.65 -17.45 -9.94
C TYR A 116 11.87 -17.87 -9.12
N ALA A 117 13.05 -17.67 -9.72
CA ALA A 117 14.33 -17.96 -9.12
C ALA A 117 14.61 -17.08 -7.88
N HIS A 118 15.61 -17.49 -7.09
CA HIS A 118 16.04 -16.76 -5.90
C HIS A 118 16.43 -15.31 -6.20
N SER A 119 17.22 -15.09 -7.26
CA SER A 119 17.68 -13.77 -7.67
C SER A 119 16.52 -12.83 -7.99
N THR A 120 15.55 -13.28 -8.79
CA THR A 120 14.34 -12.50 -9.13
C THR A 120 13.55 -12.14 -7.87
N ALA A 121 13.34 -13.10 -6.96
CA ALA A 121 12.61 -12.83 -5.72
C ALA A 121 13.32 -11.84 -4.79
N LEU A 122 14.66 -11.89 -4.71
CA LEU A 122 15.45 -10.88 -3.99
C LEU A 122 15.36 -9.51 -4.65
N LYS A 123 15.44 -9.43 -5.98
CA LYS A 123 15.26 -8.16 -6.70
C LYS A 123 13.86 -7.59 -6.49
N SER A 124 12.81 -8.41 -6.49
CA SER A 124 11.45 -7.95 -6.15
C SER A 124 11.39 -7.30 -4.77
N LEU A 125 12.05 -7.92 -3.80
CA LEU A 125 12.15 -7.37 -2.44
C LEU A 125 12.90 -6.04 -2.41
N LEU A 126 14.02 -5.93 -3.12
CA LEU A 126 14.81 -4.70 -3.20
C LEU A 126 14.00 -3.57 -3.84
N TYR A 127 13.31 -3.84 -4.95
CA TYR A 127 12.43 -2.86 -5.59
C TYR A 127 11.25 -2.47 -4.69
N PHE A 128 10.68 -3.41 -3.93
CA PHE A 128 9.64 -3.12 -2.95
C PHE A 128 10.12 -2.19 -1.84
N ALA A 129 11.35 -2.38 -1.36
CA ALA A 129 11.88 -1.64 -0.23
C ALA A 129 12.46 -0.27 -0.61
N LEU A 130 12.94 -0.12 -1.85
CA LEU A 130 13.53 1.11 -2.38
C LEU A 130 12.64 1.88 -3.34
N PHE A 131 11.42 1.39 -3.61
CA PHE A 131 10.47 2.12 -4.45
C PHE A 131 10.37 3.59 -3.99
N PRO A 132 10.25 4.58 -4.90
CA PRO A 132 10.37 5.99 -4.51
C PRO A 132 9.48 6.44 -3.34
N THR A 133 8.30 5.83 -3.18
CA THR A 133 7.35 6.13 -2.10
C THR A 133 7.38 5.13 -0.93
N SER A 134 8.40 4.27 -0.84
CA SER A 134 8.50 3.24 0.21
C SER A 134 8.62 3.78 1.63
N TYR A 135 8.85 5.09 1.83
CA TYR A 135 8.81 5.66 3.17
C TYR A 135 7.40 5.59 3.78
N PHE A 136 6.32 5.38 3.00
CA PHE A 136 5.01 5.01 3.54
C PHE A 136 4.97 3.62 4.19
N LEU A 137 5.93 2.75 3.90
CA LEU A 137 6.15 1.49 4.61
C LEU A 137 6.82 1.68 5.98
N ILE A 138 7.24 2.91 6.29
CA ILE A 138 7.92 3.32 7.52
C ILE A 138 7.03 4.26 8.33
N ALA A 139 6.39 5.24 7.67
CA ALA A 139 5.44 6.17 8.29
C ALA A 139 4.27 5.43 8.95
N GLY A 140 3.65 6.06 9.94
CA GLY A 140 2.50 5.54 10.69
C GLY A 140 1.22 5.51 9.85
N TYR A 141 1.25 4.74 8.77
CA TYR A 141 0.33 4.74 7.65
C TYR A 141 -0.18 3.32 7.36
N THR A 142 -1.25 3.19 6.58
CA THR A 142 -1.91 1.89 6.32
C THR A 142 -1.13 0.99 5.37
N GLU A 143 -0.24 1.53 4.54
CA GLU A 143 0.45 0.84 3.44
C GLU A 143 1.16 -0.43 3.90
N GLY A 144 1.98 -0.35 4.96
CA GLY A 144 2.71 -1.52 5.47
C GLY A 144 1.78 -2.65 5.90
N LEU A 145 0.68 -2.33 6.60
CA LEU A 145 -0.31 -3.30 7.04
C LEU A 145 -1.11 -3.87 5.86
N PHE A 146 -1.59 -3.00 4.96
CA PHE A 146 -2.35 -3.39 3.79
C PHE A 146 -1.57 -4.34 2.87
N LEU A 147 -0.31 -4.01 2.58
CA LEU A 147 0.56 -4.84 1.75
C LEU A 147 0.90 -6.17 2.43
N CYS A 148 1.14 -6.17 3.75
CA CYS A 148 1.33 -7.42 4.49
C CYS A 148 0.13 -8.35 4.33
N LEU A 149 -1.08 -7.85 4.57
CA LEU A 149 -2.32 -8.63 4.49
C LEU A 149 -2.60 -9.10 3.06
N THR A 150 -2.45 -8.20 2.08
CA THR A 150 -2.69 -8.48 0.65
C THR A 150 -1.72 -9.53 0.11
N ILE A 151 -0.42 -9.35 0.32
CA ILE A 151 0.60 -10.27 -0.21
C ILE A 151 0.49 -11.64 0.49
N SER A 152 0.23 -11.64 1.79
CA SER A 152 -0.02 -12.89 2.54
C SER A 152 -1.28 -13.60 2.06
N CYS A 153 -2.35 -12.85 1.74
CA CYS A 153 -3.58 -13.39 1.16
C CYS A 153 -3.29 -14.14 -0.14
N PHE A 154 -2.56 -13.50 -1.08
CA PHE A 154 -2.11 -14.17 -2.30
C PHE A 154 -1.23 -15.38 -2.01
N TYR A 155 -0.25 -15.27 -1.11
CA TYR A 155 0.60 -16.39 -0.74
C TYR A 155 -0.18 -17.62 -0.28
N TYR A 156 -1.19 -17.44 0.57
CA TYR A 156 -2.02 -18.56 1.01
C TYR A 156 -3.00 -19.04 -0.06
N ALA A 157 -3.55 -18.15 -0.88
CA ALA A 157 -4.38 -18.53 -2.03
C ALA A 157 -3.61 -19.38 -3.04
N ARG A 158 -2.36 -19.00 -3.34
CA ARG A 158 -1.43 -19.75 -4.20
C ARG A 158 -1.06 -21.13 -3.66
N GLN A 159 -1.20 -21.32 -2.35
CA GLN A 159 -0.99 -22.59 -1.67
C GLN A 159 -2.31 -23.35 -1.46
N GLU A 160 -3.41 -22.91 -2.07
CA GLU A 160 -4.77 -23.46 -1.94
C GLU A 160 -5.26 -23.51 -0.47
N LYS A 161 -4.82 -22.57 0.35
CA LYS A 161 -5.24 -22.40 1.74
C LYS A 161 -6.26 -21.26 1.83
N TRP A 162 -7.51 -21.59 1.53
CA TRP A 162 -8.59 -20.62 1.35
C TRP A 162 -9.02 -19.90 2.64
N LEU A 163 -9.08 -20.61 3.78
CA LEU A 163 -9.42 -19.99 5.08
C LEU A 163 -8.46 -18.85 5.48
N PRO A 164 -7.14 -19.06 5.57
CA PRO A 164 -6.24 -17.96 5.90
C PRO A 164 -6.21 -16.88 4.81
N ALA A 165 -6.36 -17.23 3.52
CA ALA A 165 -6.49 -16.23 2.46
C ALA A 165 -7.72 -15.32 2.66
N GLY A 166 -8.87 -15.91 2.97
CA GLY A 166 -10.12 -15.21 3.28
C GLY A 166 -10.01 -14.29 4.49
N LEU A 167 -9.46 -14.79 5.60
CA LEU A 167 -9.24 -14.01 6.83
C LEU A 167 -8.29 -12.82 6.60
N LEU A 168 -7.18 -13.03 5.91
CA LEU A 168 -6.23 -11.96 5.61
C LEU A 168 -6.82 -10.93 4.65
N GLY A 169 -7.58 -11.37 3.65
CA GLY A 169 -8.27 -10.46 2.74
C GLY A 169 -9.40 -9.68 3.43
N MET A 170 -10.11 -10.28 4.39
CA MET A 170 -11.06 -9.59 5.27
C MET A 170 -10.39 -8.45 6.04
N PHE A 171 -9.22 -8.70 6.63
CA PHE A 171 -8.47 -7.64 7.28
C PHE A 171 -7.94 -6.61 6.27
N ALA A 172 -7.49 -7.03 5.09
CA ALA A 172 -7.01 -6.11 4.06
C ALA A 172 -8.12 -5.13 3.62
N SER A 173 -9.34 -5.63 3.36
CA SER A 173 -10.49 -4.80 2.99
C SER A 173 -10.98 -3.90 4.13
N ALA A 174 -10.66 -4.22 5.39
CA ALA A 174 -10.89 -3.34 6.54
C ALA A 174 -9.80 -2.26 6.73
N THR A 175 -8.67 -2.33 6.00
CA THR A 175 -7.64 -1.26 5.99
C THR A 175 -7.83 -0.27 4.84
N ARG A 176 -8.25 -0.73 3.66
CA ARG A 176 -8.41 0.07 2.44
C ARG A 176 -9.48 -0.54 1.54
N ILE A 177 -10.23 0.31 0.83
CA ILE A 177 -11.27 -0.11 -0.11
C ILE A 177 -10.70 -0.99 -1.25
N THR A 178 -9.45 -0.75 -1.64
CA THR A 178 -8.73 -1.58 -2.62
C THR A 178 -8.54 -3.03 -2.16
N GLY A 179 -8.74 -3.36 -0.88
CA GLY A 179 -8.75 -4.74 -0.41
C GLY A 179 -9.91 -5.57 -0.95
N LEU A 180 -11.02 -4.96 -1.39
CA LEU A 180 -12.12 -5.67 -2.07
C LEU A 180 -11.70 -6.27 -3.41
N VAL A 181 -10.67 -5.70 -4.05
CA VAL A 181 -10.09 -6.22 -5.30
C VAL A 181 -9.55 -7.64 -5.13
N LEU A 182 -9.23 -8.06 -3.90
CA LEU A 182 -8.78 -9.43 -3.62
C LEU A 182 -9.86 -10.47 -3.95
N ILE A 183 -11.14 -10.13 -3.89
CA ILE A 183 -12.23 -11.08 -4.18
C ILE A 183 -12.09 -11.67 -5.60
N PRO A 184 -12.16 -10.89 -6.69
CA PRO A 184 -12.02 -11.43 -8.04
C PRO A 184 -10.66 -12.08 -8.29
N SER A 185 -9.58 -11.53 -7.73
CA SER A 185 -8.24 -12.12 -7.90
C SER A 185 -8.10 -13.50 -7.23
N VAL A 186 -8.59 -13.66 -6.01
CA VAL A 186 -8.53 -14.93 -5.27
C VAL A 186 -9.57 -15.93 -5.78
N LEU A 187 -10.75 -15.47 -6.25
CA LEU A 187 -11.70 -16.33 -6.95
C LEU A 187 -11.06 -16.91 -8.23
N TYR A 188 -10.33 -16.10 -8.99
CA TYR A 188 -9.60 -16.61 -10.15
C TYR A 188 -8.57 -17.67 -9.76
N GLU A 189 -7.81 -17.45 -8.67
CA GLU A 189 -6.87 -18.45 -8.14
C GLU A 189 -7.58 -19.76 -7.77
N TYR A 190 -8.75 -19.67 -7.14
CA TYR A 190 -9.56 -20.83 -6.77
C TYR A 190 -10.03 -21.63 -7.98
N PHE A 191 -10.52 -20.96 -9.03
CA PHE A 191 -10.97 -21.67 -10.24
C PHE A 191 -9.82 -22.18 -11.10
N SER A 192 -8.66 -21.53 -11.03
CA SER A 192 -7.43 -21.89 -11.76
C SER A 192 -6.54 -22.88 -11.01
N ALA A 193 -6.92 -23.30 -9.80
CA ALA A 193 -6.14 -24.24 -9.00
C ALA A 193 -6.00 -25.58 -9.73
N GLU A 194 -4.76 -26.07 -9.87
CA GLU A 194 -4.43 -27.28 -10.64
C GLU A 194 -4.70 -28.57 -9.87
N SER A 195 -4.92 -28.49 -8.56
CA SER A 195 -5.26 -29.64 -7.72
C SER A 195 -6.60 -30.25 -8.13
N LYS A 196 -6.54 -31.18 -9.09
CA LYS A 196 -7.67 -32.03 -9.55
C LYS A 196 -8.24 -32.91 -8.43
N SER A 197 -7.63 -32.93 -7.25
CA SER A 197 -7.92 -33.87 -6.16
C SER A 197 -8.88 -33.33 -5.09
N LYS A 198 -9.16 -32.02 -5.03
CA LYS A 198 -10.16 -31.46 -4.10
C LYS A 198 -11.36 -30.97 -4.89
N SER A 199 -12.50 -31.65 -4.71
CA SER A 199 -13.79 -31.13 -5.15
C SER A 199 -13.93 -29.67 -4.68
N ARG A 200 -14.19 -28.77 -5.63
CA ARG A 200 -14.46 -27.34 -5.38
C ARG A 200 -15.54 -27.23 -4.31
N SER A 201 -15.16 -26.88 -3.09
CA SER A 201 -16.08 -26.83 -1.95
C SER A 201 -16.75 -25.46 -1.85
N ILE A 202 -18.06 -25.46 -1.56
CA ILE A 202 -18.76 -24.22 -1.19
C ILE A 202 -18.10 -23.54 0.02
N LYS A 203 -17.44 -24.31 0.91
CA LYS A 203 -16.70 -23.78 2.07
C LYS A 203 -15.57 -22.85 1.63
N ASP A 204 -14.87 -23.17 0.56
CA ASP A 204 -13.75 -22.36 0.07
C ASP A 204 -14.26 -21.03 -0.50
N ILE A 205 -15.39 -21.06 -1.21
CA ILE A 205 -16.08 -19.85 -1.68
C ILE A 205 -16.51 -18.99 -0.49
N VAL A 206 -17.10 -19.59 0.55
CA VAL A 206 -17.47 -18.88 1.79
C VAL A 206 -16.25 -18.20 2.41
N PHE A 207 -15.11 -18.89 2.49
CA PHE A 207 -13.87 -18.28 3.00
C PHE A 207 -13.41 -17.10 2.15
N ILE A 208 -13.47 -17.20 0.81
CA ILE A 208 -13.12 -16.08 -0.08
C ILE A 208 -14.12 -14.92 0.08
N CYS A 209 -15.41 -15.20 0.24
CA CYS A 209 -16.43 -14.19 0.51
C CYS A 209 -16.24 -13.48 1.86
N MET A 210 -15.47 -14.03 2.80
CA MET A 210 -15.14 -13.33 4.05
C MET A 210 -14.42 -12.02 3.81
N ILE A 211 -13.74 -11.85 2.67
CA ILE A 211 -13.08 -10.60 2.29
C ILE A 211 -14.07 -9.43 2.33
N SER A 212 -15.34 -9.63 1.98
CA SER A 212 -16.35 -8.59 2.04
C SER A 212 -16.65 -8.12 3.47
N PHE A 213 -16.47 -8.97 4.49
CA PHE A 213 -16.80 -8.61 5.88
C PHE A 213 -15.93 -7.47 6.43
N GLY A 214 -14.70 -7.30 5.93
CA GLY A 214 -13.88 -6.16 6.33
C GLY A 214 -14.48 -4.83 5.91
N PHE A 215 -14.93 -4.72 4.66
CA PHE A 215 -15.64 -3.53 4.18
C PHE A 215 -17.03 -3.39 4.82
N LEU A 216 -17.77 -4.48 5.01
CA LEU A 216 -19.06 -4.44 5.71
C LEU A 216 -18.92 -3.91 7.14
N SER A 217 -17.83 -4.24 7.85
CA SER A 217 -17.57 -3.69 9.19
C SER A 217 -17.41 -2.16 9.16
N TYR A 218 -16.81 -1.61 8.11
CA TYR A 218 -16.69 -0.17 7.91
C TYR A 218 -18.04 0.50 7.58
N LEU A 219 -18.88 -0.15 6.77
CA LEU A 219 -20.24 0.32 6.53
C LEU A 219 -21.07 0.35 7.83
N ILE A 220 -20.91 -0.65 8.70
CA ILE A 220 -21.55 -0.69 10.01
C ILE A 220 -21.09 0.48 10.87
N VAL A 221 -19.79 0.80 10.89
CA VAL A 221 -19.27 1.99 11.61
C VAL A 221 -19.92 3.27 11.09
N ASN A 222 -20.04 3.43 9.77
CA ASN A 222 -20.73 4.58 9.16
C ASN A 222 -22.20 4.65 9.61
N SER A 223 -22.93 3.53 9.58
CA SER A 223 -24.32 3.46 10.03
C SER A 223 -24.49 3.78 11.52
N ILE A 224 -23.59 3.31 12.38
CA ILE A 224 -23.68 3.57 13.84
C ILE A 224 -23.44 5.06 14.13
N VAL A 225 -22.47 5.69 13.47
CA VAL A 225 -22.05 7.07 13.79
C VAL A 225 -22.95 8.12 13.13
N PHE A 226 -23.43 7.85 11.91
CA PHE A 226 -24.17 8.83 11.10
C PHE A 226 -25.59 8.40 10.72
N GLY A 227 -26.02 7.17 11.04
CA GLY A 227 -27.29 6.63 10.56
C GLY A 227 -27.32 6.29 9.06
N ASN A 228 -26.21 6.47 8.34
CA ASN A 228 -26.07 6.24 6.90
C ASN A 228 -24.80 5.41 6.63
N ALA A 229 -24.95 4.23 6.04
CA ALA A 229 -23.83 3.31 5.73
C ALA A 229 -22.80 3.89 4.75
N PHE A 230 -23.23 4.84 3.91
CA PHE A 230 -22.41 5.42 2.83
C PHE A 230 -22.00 6.88 3.10
N MET A 231 -22.11 7.34 4.35
CA MET A 231 -21.76 8.72 4.74
C MET A 231 -20.34 9.11 4.31
N PHE A 232 -19.39 8.18 4.33
CA PHE A 232 -18.05 8.45 3.84
C PHE A 232 -18.01 8.97 2.40
N LEU A 233 -18.91 8.54 1.50
CA LEU A 233 -18.96 9.03 0.12
C LEU A 233 -19.40 10.51 0.07
N GLU A 234 -20.37 10.87 0.90
CA GLU A 234 -20.88 12.24 1.01
C GLU A 234 -19.78 13.16 1.54
N LEU A 235 -19.15 12.82 2.66
CA LEU A 235 -18.08 13.63 3.24
C LEU A 235 -16.81 13.67 2.39
N GLN A 236 -16.48 12.59 1.68
CA GLN A 236 -15.36 12.58 0.74
C GLN A 236 -15.60 13.52 -0.44
N ARG A 237 -16.86 13.61 -0.90
CA ARG A 237 -17.27 14.54 -1.96
C ARG A 237 -17.30 15.98 -1.48
N GLU A 238 -17.85 16.25 -0.31
CA GLU A 238 -17.99 17.61 0.21
C GLU A 238 -16.65 18.22 0.65
N HIS A 239 -15.85 17.47 1.39
CA HIS A 239 -14.62 18.01 1.99
C HIS A 239 -13.40 17.89 1.06
N TRP A 240 -13.29 16.78 0.32
CA TRP A 240 -12.15 16.55 -0.58
C TRP A 240 -12.49 16.67 -2.06
N SER A 241 -13.73 17.00 -2.44
CA SER A 241 -14.16 17.05 -3.86
C SER A 241 -13.88 15.74 -4.62
N LYS A 242 -13.78 14.60 -3.90
CA LYS A 242 -13.48 13.29 -4.47
C LYS A 242 -14.77 12.52 -4.71
N TYR A 243 -15.00 12.15 -5.96
CA TYR A 243 -16.11 11.34 -6.40
C TYR A 243 -15.70 10.50 -7.60
N LEU A 244 -16.47 9.45 -7.88
CA LEU A 244 -16.22 8.55 -9.01
C LEU A 244 -16.25 9.35 -10.31
N ALA A 245 -15.16 9.29 -11.06
CA ALA A 245 -15.03 9.88 -12.38
C ALA A 245 -14.20 8.93 -13.26
N PRO A 246 -14.32 8.99 -14.59
CA PRO A 246 -13.46 8.20 -15.44
C PRO A 246 -11.98 8.63 -15.35
N PRO A 247 -11.01 7.72 -15.54
CA PRO A 247 -9.59 8.01 -15.32
C PRO A 247 -9.02 9.18 -16.14
N TRP A 248 -9.57 9.45 -17.33
CA TRP A 248 -9.12 10.57 -18.16
C TRP A 248 -9.44 11.94 -17.55
N GLU A 249 -10.45 12.08 -16.70
CA GLU A 249 -10.69 13.33 -15.99
C GLU A 249 -9.57 13.63 -14.98
N GLY A 250 -9.12 12.61 -14.26
CA GLY A 250 -7.96 12.69 -13.37
C GLY A 250 -6.68 13.04 -14.14
N LEU A 251 -6.44 12.38 -15.28
CA LEU A 251 -5.31 12.70 -16.17
C LEU A 251 -5.35 14.16 -16.66
N LEU A 252 -6.50 14.63 -17.13
CA LEU A 252 -6.66 16.00 -17.60
C LEU A 252 -6.44 17.02 -16.47
N SER A 253 -6.85 16.70 -15.24
CA SER A 253 -6.58 17.53 -14.07
C SER A 253 -5.08 17.64 -13.77
N ALA A 254 -4.34 16.52 -13.84
CA ALA A 254 -2.90 16.51 -13.61
C ALA A 254 -2.14 17.26 -14.71
N LEU A 255 -2.58 17.15 -15.97
CA LEU A 255 -2.03 17.94 -17.09
C LEU A 255 -2.28 19.43 -16.90
N TRP A 256 -3.48 19.81 -16.44
CA TRP A 256 -3.80 21.20 -16.11
C TRP A 256 -2.87 21.75 -15.01
N ILE A 257 -2.57 20.94 -13.99
CA ILE A 257 -1.64 21.33 -12.91
C ILE A 257 -0.25 21.64 -13.46
N ILE A 258 0.28 20.77 -14.34
CA ILE A 258 1.58 20.98 -15.00
C ILE A 258 1.65 22.32 -15.76
N LEU A 259 0.56 22.69 -16.43
CA LEU A 259 0.54 23.88 -17.27
C LEU A 259 0.46 25.16 -16.43
N TRP A 260 -0.35 25.18 -15.37
CA TRP A 260 -0.83 26.43 -14.75
C TRP A 260 -0.50 26.66 -13.26
N HIS A 261 0.10 25.69 -12.55
CA HIS A 261 0.41 25.85 -11.12
C HIS A 261 1.87 26.26 -10.87
N ASP A 262 2.26 26.43 -9.60
CA ASP A 262 3.64 26.77 -9.25
C ASP A 262 4.61 25.58 -9.50
N PRO A 263 5.93 25.82 -9.58
CA PRO A 263 6.90 24.78 -9.92
C PRO A 263 6.85 23.52 -9.06
N VAL A 264 6.53 23.63 -7.76
CA VAL A 264 6.51 22.49 -6.84
C VAL A 264 5.30 21.60 -7.13
N GLU A 265 4.12 22.21 -7.28
CA GLU A 265 2.89 21.49 -7.62
C GLU A 265 2.95 20.86 -9.03
N LYS A 266 3.57 21.54 -10.00
CA LYS A 266 3.83 20.96 -11.33
C LYS A 266 4.56 19.63 -11.25
N VAL A 267 5.52 19.49 -10.34
CA VAL A 267 6.32 18.27 -10.18
C VAL A 267 5.58 17.23 -9.33
N LEU A 268 5.05 17.64 -8.17
CA LEU A 268 4.57 16.72 -7.12
C LEU A 268 3.06 16.44 -7.16
N VAL A 269 2.26 17.19 -7.92
CA VAL A 269 0.80 16.98 -8.02
C VAL A 269 0.37 16.86 -9.48
N GLY A 270 1.17 17.35 -10.43
CA GLY A 270 0.98 17.10 -11.86
C GLY A 270 1.84 15.94 -12.38
N GLY A 271 3.15 16.19 -12.48
CA GLY A 271 4.12 15.33 -13.15
C GLY A 271 4.23 13.94 -12.54
N ALA A 272 4.44 13.85 -11.23
CA ALA A 272 4.58 12.56 -10.55
C ALA A 272 3.28 11.74 -10.59
N GLU A 273 2.11 12.37 -10.48
CA GLU A 273 0.82 11.70 -10.61
C GLU A 273 0.70 11.01 -11.99
N ILE A 274 1.07 11.72 -13.06
CA ILE A 274 1.08 11.17 -14.43
C ILE A 274 2.12 10.07 -14.58
N ILE A 275 3.36 10.30 -14.15
CA ILE A 275 4.48 9.36 -14.31
C ILE A 275 4.13 8.02 -13.64
N PHE A 276 3.65 8.03 -12.40
CA PHE A 276 3.35 6.80 -11.68
C PHE A 276 2.07 6.12 -12.17
N SER A 277 1.10 6.88 -12.67
CA SER A 277 -0.10 6.33 -13.30
C SER A 277 0.24 5.60 -14.61
N VAL A 278 1.04 6.25 -15.47
CA VAL A 278 1.52 5.67 -16.74
C VAL A 278 2.43 4.48 -16.48
N PHE A 279 3.30 4.55 -15.47
CA PHE A 279 4.14 3.43 -15.06
C PHE A 279 3.29 2.22 -14.59
N GLY A 280 2.24 2.45 -13.80
CA GLY A 280 1.28 1.42 -13.41
C GLY A 280 0.60 0.77 -14.63
N LEU A 281 0.13 1.58 -15.59
CA LEU A 281 -0.43 1.10 -16.85
C LEU A 281 0.57 0.30 -17.69
N ALA A 282 1.81 0.76 -17.80
CA ALA A 282 2.86 0.05 -18.53
C ALA A 282 3.13 -1.32 -17.91
N CYS A 283 3.11 -1.43 -16.58
CA CYS A 283 3.22 -2.70 -15.88
C CYS A 283 2.01 -3.60 -16.12
N ILE A 284 0.78 -3.06 -16.15
CA ILE A 284 -0.44 -3.80 -16.49
C ILE A 284 -0.37 -4.35 -17.92
N ILE A 285 0.03 -3.52 -18.88
CA ILE A 285 0.22 -3.91 -20.27
C ILE A 285 1.27 -5.03 -20.34
N TYR A 286 2.42 -4.85 -19.72
CA TYR A 286 3.45 -5.88 -19.64
C TYR A 286 2.90 -7.19 -19.07
N ALA A 287 2.18 -7.15 -17.95
CA ALA A 287 1.58 -8.32 -17.32
C ALA A 287 0.51 -9.00 -18.20
N SER A 288 -0.19 -8.24 -19.04
CA SER A 288 -1.25 -8.74 -19.91
C SER A 288 -0.72 -9.41 -21.18
N PHE A 289 0.43 -8.96 -21.68
CA PHE A 289 1.06 -9.49 -22.90
C PHE A 289 2.20 -10.48 -22.65
N THR A 290 2.55 -10.74 -21.38
CA THR A 290 3.56 -11.73 -21.00
C THR A 290 2.91 -12.89 -20.26
N LYS A 291 3.67 -13.98 -20.04
CA LYS A 291 3.21 -15.13 -19.23
C LYS A 291 3.21 -14.81 -17.71
N PHE A 292 2.80 -13.61 -17.34
CA PHE A 292 2.62 -13.22 -15.95
C PHE A 292 1.34 -13.85 -15.40
N ARG A 293 1.29 -14.06 -14.07
CA ARG A 293 0.14 -14.74 -13.50
C ARG A 293 -1.11 -13.86 -13.56
N PHE A 294 -2.17 -14.39 -14.15
CA PHE A 294 -3.37 -13.61 -14.46
C PHE A 294 -4.09 -13.05 -13.24
N SER A 295 -4.09 -13.75 -12.10
CA SER A 295 -4.64 -13.23 -10.83
C SER A 295 -3.97 -11.93 -10.37
N TYR A 296 -2.65 -11.81 -10.60
CA TYR A 296 -1.89 -10.60 -10.33
C TYR A 296 -2.29 -9.50 -11.31
N THR A 297 -2.47 -9.83 -12.59
CA THR A 297 -2.96 -8.89 -13.60
C THR A 297 -4.36 -8.36 -13.25
N ILE A 298 -5.29 -9.21 -12.81
CA ILE A 298 -6.62 -8.79 -12.31
C ILE A 298 -6.45 -7.80 -11.15
N TYR A 299 -5.59 -8.12 -10.18
CA TYR A 299 -5.35 -7.26 -9.03
C TYR A 299 -4.81 -5.90 -9.44
N MET A 300 -3.83 -5.88 -10.36
CA MET A 300 -3.23 -4.65 -10.88
C MET A 300 -4.26 -3.78 -11.59
N ILE A 301 -5.03 -4.37 -12.51
CA ILE A 301 -6.06 -3.65 -13.29
C ILE A 301 -7.09 -3.03 -12.36
N LEU A 302 -7.68 -3.84 -11.47
CA LEU A 302 -8.77 -3.39 -10.62
C LEU A 302 -8.30 -2.41 -9.54
N THR A 303 -7.09 -2.60 -9.00
CA THR A 303 -6.51 -1.61 -8.07
C THR A 303 -6.25 -0.30 -8.78
N TRP A 304 -5.63 -0.33 -9.97
CA TRP A 304 -5.36 0.87 -10.77
C TRP A 304 -6.65 1.59 -11.15
N LEU A 305 -7.68 0.88 -11.61
CA LEU A 305 -8.98 1.47 -11.92
C LEU A 305 -9.63 2.10 -10.68
N THR A 306 -9.60 1.41 -9.54
CA THR A 306 -10.18 1.93 -8.28
C THR A 306 -9.55 3.26 -7.87
N VAL A 307 -8.24 3.41 -8.05
CA VAL A 307 -7.52 4.63 -7.62
C VAL A 307 -7.49 5.71 -8.70
N ALA A 308 -7.48 5.33 -9.98
CA ALA A 308 -7.44 6.27 -11.10
C ALA A 308 -8.83 6.84 -11.43
N SER A 309 -9.92 6.14 -11.09
CA SER A 309 -11.30 6.57 -11.33
C SER A 309 -11.81 7.62 -10.33
N THR A 310 -11.14 8.77 -10.30
CA THR A 310 -11.46 9.93 -9.46
C THR A 310 -11.34 11.22 -10.26
N ARG A 311 -12.10 12.25 -9.89
CA ARG A 311 -12.15 13.54 -10.60
C ARG A 311 -10.78 14.20 -10.78
N PHE A 312 -9.92 14.06 -9.79
CA PHE A 312 -8.54 14.52 -9.83
C PHE A 312 -7.62 13.47 -9.23
N TRP A 313 -6.46 13.27 -9.85
CA TRP A 313 -5.45 12.38 -9.33
C TRP A 313 -4.69 13.08 -8.20
N LEU A 314 -4.58 12.37 -7.09
CA LEU A 314 -3.79 12.76 -5.94
C LEU A 314 -3.26 11.48 -5.30
N SER A 315 -1.96 11.44 -5.05
CA SER A 315 -1.27 10.34 -4.39
C SER A 315 -1.12 9.07 -5.25
N MET A 316 -1.22 9.14 -6.58
CA MET A 316 -0.98 8.00 -7.49
C MET A 316 0.38 7.33 -7.23
N PRO A 317 1.49 8.03 -6.93
CA PRO A 317 2.75 7.36 -6.57
C PRO A 317 2.65 6.47 -5.33
N ARG A 318 1.85 6.87 -4.34
CA ARG A 318 1.57 6.10 -3.13
C ARG A 318 0.60 4.94 -3.40
N TYR A 319 -0.38 5.10 -4.27
CA TYR A 319 -1.24 3.99 -4.69
C TYR A 319 -0.51 2.96 -5.54
N THR A 320 0.42 3.38 -6.41
CA THR A 320 1.25 2.47 -7.22
C THR A 320 2.13 1.57 -6.35
N LEU A 321 2.63 2.06 -5.20
CA LEU A 321 3.32 1.24 -4.20
C LEU A 321 2.43 0.08 -3.68
N SER A 322 1.11 0.29 -3.61
CA SER A 322 0.17 -0.75 -3.18
C SER A 322 -0.04 -1.85 -4.23
N ILE A 323 0.37 -1.64 -5.48
CA ILE A 323 0.25 -2.62 -6.57
C ILE A 323 1.48 -3.56 -6.53
N PHE A 324 1.54 -4.42 -5.52
CA PHE A 324 2.72 -5.26 -5.24
C PHE A 324 3.29 -6.07 -6.43
N PRO A 325 2.50 -6.56 -7.42
CA PRO A 325 3.10 -7.35 -8.51
C PRO A 325 4.06 -6.55 -9.39
N ILE A 326 3.99 -5.21 -9.38
CA ILE A 326 4.93 -4.33 -10.08
C ILE A 326 6.37 -4.62 -9.67
N PHE A 327 6.64 -4.95 -8.41
CA PHE A 327 8.00 -5.23 -7.94
C PHE A 327 8.58 -6.50 -8.57
N THR A 328 7.74 -7.51 -8.81
CA THR A 328 8.14 -8.71 -9.54
C THR A 328 8.34 -8.43 -11.02
N ILE A 329 7.53 -7.55 -11.62
CA ILE A 329 7.73 -7.13 -13.00
C ILE A 329 9.06 -6.38 -13.16
N LEU A 330 9.37 -5.45 -12.26
CA LEU A 330 10.65 -4.73 -12.25
C LEU A 330 11.83 -5.72 -12.13
N ALA A 331 11.72 -6.72 -11.25
CA ALA A 331 12.72 -7.79 -11.14
C ALA A 331 12.91 -8.52 -12.47
N LEU A 332 11.82 -9.01 -13.09
CA LEU A 332 11.86 -9.74 -14.37
C LEU A 332 12.42 -8.92 -15.53
N VAL A 333 12.11 -7.62 -15.58
CA VAL A 333 12.65 -6.71 -16.60
C VAL A 333 14.13 -6.48 -16.38
N SER A 334 14.55 -6.24 -15.13
CA SER A 334 15.95 -6.02 -14.75
C SER A 334 16.81 -7.28 -14.81
N ASP A 335 16.22 -8.47 -14.78
CA ASP A 335 16.94 -9.74 -14.94
C ASP A 335 17.52 -9.92 -16.36
N LYS A 336 17.02 -9.16 -17.34
CA LYS A 336 17.51 -9.20 -18.71
C LYS A 336 18.87 -8.52 -18.89
N ARG A 337 19.19 -7.52 -18.05
CA ARG A 337 20.42 -6.71 -18.13
C ARG A 337 20.81 -6.21 -16.74
N GLU A 338 22.00 -6.55 -16.30
CA GLU A 338 22.47 -6.19 -14.95
C GLU A 338 22.65 -4.68 -14.79
N GLU A 339 23.06 -3.97 -15.85
CA GLU A 339 23.20 -2.52 -15.86
C GLU A 339 21.86 -1.82 -15.61
N LEU A 340 20.77 -2.38 -16.16
CA LEU A 340 19.42 -1.88 -15.92
C LEU A 340 19.01 -2.07 -14.46
N HIS A 341 19.40 -3.20 -13.84
CA HIS A 341 19.15 -3.41 -12.42
C HIS A 341 19.80 -2.32 -11.57
N TYR A 342 21.11 -2.08 -11.76
CA TYR A 342 21.83 -1.06 -11.01
C TYR A 342 21.31 0.36 -11.28
N LEU A 343 21.02 0.71 -12.54
CA LEU A 343 20.45 2.01 -12.90
C LEU A 343 19.11 2.27 -12.19
N LEU A 344 18.20 1.28 -12.22
CA LEU A 344 16.91 1.39 -11.54
C LEU A 344 17.09 1.52 -10.02
N MET A 345 17.98 0.72 -9.43
CA MET A 345 18.26 0.77 -7.99
C MET A 345 18.80 2.12 -7.54
N MET A 346 19.77 2.69 -8.28
CA MET A 346 20.30 4.03 -7.99
C MET A 346 19.24 5.11 -8.15
N THR A 347 18.45 5.05 -9.23
CA THR A 347 17.35 6.00 -9.48
C THR A 347 16.31 5.94 -8.38
N PHE A 348 15.92 4.74 -7.97
CA PHE A 348 14.91 4.51 -6.93
C PHE A 348 15.41 4.98 -5.56
N LEU A 349 16.65 4.66 -5.19
CA LEU A 349 17.26 5.14 -3.95
C LEU A 349 17.36 6.67 -3.92
N PHE A 350 17.73 7.29 -5.04
CA PHE A 350 17.80 8.75 -5.16
C PHE A 350 16.42 9.40 -4.97
N LEU A 351 15.41 8.93 -5.71
CA LEU A 351 14.04 9.44 -5.60
C LEU A 351 13.43 9.17 -4.21
N PHE A 352 13.64 7.97 -3.67
CA PHE A 352 13.26 7.62 -2.29
C PHE A 352 13.84 8.59 -1.28
N SER A 353 15.14 8.91 -1.39
CA SER A 353 15.83 9.80 -0.47
C SER A 353 15.28 11.24 -0.55
N ILE A 354 15.05 11.75 -1.75
CA ILE A 354 14.48 13.10 -1.95
C ILE A 354 13.06 13.19 -1.39
N LEU A 355 12.19 12.25 -1.76
CA LEU A 355 10.80 12.27 -1.33
C LEU A 355 10.66 12.04 0.18
N LEU A 356 11.50 11.19 0.77
CA LEU A 356 11.60 11.01 2.22
C LEU A 356 11.98 12.32 2.93
N VAL A 357 12.95 13.06 2.39
CA VAL A 357 13.35 14.34 2.95
C VAL A 357 12.20 15.34 2.87
N LEU A 358 11.56 15.49 1.71
CA LEU A 358 10.39 16.36 1.56
C LEU A 358 9.30 16.03 2.58
N PHE A 359 8.90 14.76 2.66
CA PHE A 359 7.90 14.26 3.61
C PHE A 359 8.26 14.62 5.06
N THR A 360 9.48 14.30 5.50
CA THR A 360 9.90 14.48 6.91
C THR A 360 10.22 15.93 7.28
N GLN A 361 10.39 16.81 6.28
CA GLN A 361 10.44 18.26 6.48
C GLN A 361 9.06 18.93 6.37
N GLY A 362 7.99 18.17 6.12
CA GLY A 362 6.62 18.70 6.06
C GLY A 362 6.21 19.29 4.71
N TYR A 363 7.00 19.05 3.65
CA TYR A 363 6.59 19.34 2.27
C TYR A 363 5.76 18.20 1.70
N TRP A 364 4.74 18.54 0.91
CA TRP A 364 3.90 17.53 0.26
C TRP A 364 4.75 16.51 -0.51
N ALA A 365 4.47 15.23 -0.31
CA ALA A 365 5.10 14.14 -1.02
C ALA A 365 4.11 12.97 -1.11
N PHE A 366 2.94 13.20 -1.72
CA PHE A 366 1.90 12.19 -1.99
C PHE A 366 1.13 11.65 -0.77
#